data_AF-A0A2N0V5T1-F1
#
_entry.id   AF-A0A2N0V5T1-F1
#
_cell.length_a   1.000
_cell.length_b   1.000
_cell.length_c   1.000
_cell.angle_alpha   90.00
_cell.angle_beta   90.00
_cell.angle_gamma   90.00
#
_symmetry.space_group_name_H-M   'P 1'
#
loop_
_entity.id
_entity.type
_entity.pdbx_description
1 polymer ?
#
loop_
_entity_poly.entity_id
_entity_poly.type
_entity_poly.pdbx_seq_one_letter_code
_entity_poly.pdbx_strand_id
1 'polypeptide(L)'
;EMPLTVNGKFDRKRLPAPDLGEQLSKLYVAPRTETETLLAEIWREVLGVEKVGVEDDFFELGGHSLLATQLVSRVAKCFAIDLPLRSVFEAGNVATLAEKIDVLLWATRSEAMDAGYLNETDFEEIEF
;
A
#
# COMPACT_ATOMS: atom_id res chain seq x y z
N GLU A 1 -5.53 6.42 -49.35
CA GLU A 1 -4.32 5.97 -48.64
C GLU A 1 -4.20 6.73 -47.34
N MET A 2 -3.83 6.07 -46.25
CA MET A 2 -3.64 6.71 -44.94
C MET A 2 -2.29 7.42 -44.88
N PRO A 3 -2.27 8.68 -44.45
CA PRO A 3 -1.14 9.23 -43.71
C PRO A 3 -1.50 9.31 -42.21
N LEU A 4 -0.71 8.64 -41.38
CA LEU A 4 -0.53 9.02 -39.98
C LEU A 4 0.09 10.41 -39.94
N THR A 5 -0.34 11.27 -39.02
CA THR A 5 0.55 11.80 -37.96
C THR A 5 -0.15 12.81 -37.05
N VAL A 6 0.22 12.69 -35.77
CA VAL A 6 0.53 13.76 -34.80
C VAL A 6 -0.44 14.93 -34.68
N ASN A 7 -1.36 14.83 -33.72
CA ASN A 7 -1.54 15.92 -32.76
C ASN A 7 -2.37 15.46 -31.58
N GLY A 8 -1.70 15.28 -30.44
CA GLY A 8 -2.29 15.07 -29.13
C GLY A 8 -3.16 16.26 -28.73
N LYS A 9 -4.45 16.17 -29.03
CA LYS A 9 -5.47 16.94 -28.32
C LYS A 9 -6.39 15.95 -27.62
N PHE A 10 -6.24 15.91 -26.30
CA PHE A 10 -7.25 15.34 -25.42
C PHE A 10 -8.56 16.09 -25.63
N ASP A 11 -9.57 15.35 -26.02
CA ASP A 11 -10.90 15.83 -26.32
C ASP A 11 -11.61 16.21 -25.01
N ARG A 12 -11.41 17.45 -24.57
CA ARG A 12 -11.88 18.01 -23.28
C ARG A 12 -13.40 18.28 -23.27
N LYS A 13 -14.18 17.52 -24.06
CA LYS A 13 -15.63 17.72 -24.28
C LYS A 13 -16.47 16.44 -24.31
N ARG A 14 -15.98 15.32 -23.77
CA ARG A 14 -16.80 14.10 -23.60
C ARG A 14 -16.65 13.44 -22.23
N LEU A 15 -16.50 14.23 -21.17
CA LEU A 15 -16.72 13.71 -19.81
C LEU A 15 -18.24 13.73 -19.56
N PRO A 16 -18.91 12.57 -19.41
CA PRO A 16 -20.21 12.56 -18.73
C PRO A 16 -20.00 13.22 -17.35
N ALA A 17 -20.94 14.06 -16.92
CA ALA A 17 -20.87 14.66 -15.59
C ALA A 17 -20.75 13.51 -14.57
N PRO A 18 -19.75 13.52 -13.68
CA PRO A 18 -19.69 12.51 -12.62
C PRO A 18 -20.98 12.64 -11.83
N ASP A 19 -21.72 11.53 -11.74
CA ASP A 19 -22.94 11.46 -10.95
C ASP A 19 -22.52 11.69 -9.50
N LEU A 20 -22.73 12.91 -8.99
CA LEU A 20 -22.33 13.31 -7.64
C LEU A 20 -23.09 12.52 -6.55
N GLY A 21 -24.11 11.73 -6.94
CA GLY A 21 -24.79 10.75 -6.09
C GLY A 21 -24.08 9.40 -5.96
N GLU A 22 -23.11 9.10 -6.84
CA GLU A 22 -22.23 7.92 -6.80
C GLU A 22 -20.83 8.25 -6.23
N GLN A 23 -20.71 9.27 -5.39
CA GLN A 23 -19.73 9.22 -4.29
C GLN A 23 -20.18 8.13 -3.30
N LEU A 24 -20.22 6.90 -3.83
CA LEU A 24 -20.35 5.65 -3.12
C LEU A 24 -19.43 5.76 -1.92
N SER A 25 -20.02 5.78 -0.73
CA SER A 25 -19.32 5.35 0.46
C SER A 25 -18.77 3.96 0.12
N LYS A 26 -17.50 3.85 -0.32
CA LYS A 26 -16.80 2.58 -0.31
C LYS A 26 -17.06 2.02 1.08
N LEU A 27 -17.73 0.87 1.13
CA LEU A 27 -18.07 0.25 2.39
C LEU A 27 -16.75 0.05 3.12
N TYR A 28 -16.61 0.66 4.29
CA TYR A 28 -15.41 0.48 5.08
C TYR A 28 -15.21 -1.02 5.33
N VAL A 29 -14.09 -1.55 4.86
CA VAL A 29 -13.65 -2.91 5.15
C VAL A 29 -12.53 -2.86 6.18
N ALA A 30 -12.75 -3.48 7.33
CA ALA A 30 -11.78 -3.49 8.42
C ALA A 30 -10.54 -4.34 8.07
N PRO A 31 -9.37 -3.99 8.63
CA PRO A 31 -8.20 -4.89 8.65
C PRO A 31 -8.55 -6.28 9.18
N ARG A 32 -8.00 -7.30 8.52
CA ARG A 32 -8.24 -8.72 8.75
C ARG A 32 -7.00 -9.43 9.29
N THR A 33 -5.82 -8.89 9.01
CA THR A 33 -4.52 -9.42 9.45
C THR A 33 -3.77 -8.39 10.30
N GLU A 34 -2.75 -8.85 11.03
CA GLU A 34 -1.85 -7.97 11.80
C GLU A 34 -1.10 -7.00 10.88
N THR A 35 -0.57 -7.49 9.75
CA THR A 35 0.09 -6.66 8.73
C THR A 35 -0.86 -5.58 8.21
N GLU A 36 -2.11 -5.93 7.87
CA GLU A 36 -3.11 -4.95 7.43
C GLU A 36 -3.43 -3.93 8.54
N THR A 37 -3.49 -4.37 9.80
CA THR A 37 -3.81 -3.50 10.94
C THR A 37 -2.72 -2.46 11.16
N LEU A 38 -1.46 -2.89 11.28
CA LEU A 38 -0.31 -2.01 11.45
C LEU A 38 -0.15 -1.08 10.25
N LEU A 39 -0.33 -1.61 9.03
CA LEU A 39 -0.23 -0.80 7.82
C LEU A 39 -1.32 0.29 7.77
N ALA A 40 -2.56 -0.06 8.12
CA ALA A 40 -3.67 0.91 8.18
C ALA A 40 -3.41 2.00 9.23
N GLU A 41 -2.80 1.66 10.37
CA GLU A 41 -2.39 2.65 11.38
C GLU A 41 -1.32 3.60 10.85
N ILE A 42 -0.26 3.08 10.21
CA ILE A 42 0.77 3.92 9.59
C ILE A 42 0.14 4.84 8.53
N TRP A 43 -0.80 4.34 7.72
CA TRP A 43 -1.50 5.15 6.73
C TRP A 43 -2.30 6.29 7.37
N ARG A 44 -3.05 6.01 8.45
CA ARG A 44 -3.80 7.03 9.18
C ARG A 44 -2.89 8.15 9.67
N GLU A 45 -1.73 7.81 10.23
CA GLU A 45 -0.76 8.79 10.71
C GLU A 45 -0.11 9.60 9.58
N VAL A 46 0.20 8.97 8.45
CA VAL A 46 0.85 9.63 7.31
C VAL A 46 -0.13 10.53 6.58
N LEU A 47 -1.37 10.07 6.36
CA LEU A 47 -2.41 10.81 5.65
C LEU A 47 -3.15 11.81 6.54
N GLY A 48 -3.07 11.65 7.87
CA GLY A 48 -3.79 12.49 8.82
C GLY A 48 -5.31 12.27 8.81
N VAL A 49 -5.75 11.04 8.54
CA VAL A 49 -7.18 10.67 8.45
C VAL A 49 -7.62 9.84 9.66
N GLU A 50 -8.90 9.96 10.01
CA GLU A 50 -9.45 9.26 11.19
C GLU A 50 -9.46 7.73 11.00
N LYS A 51 -9.69 7.24 9.77
CA LYS A 51 -9.92 5.82 9.49
C LYS A 51 -9.44 5.47 8.08
N VAL A 52 -8.87 4.28 7.93
CA VAL A 52 -8.44 3.70 6.66
C VAL A 52 -8.95 2.26 6.62
N GLY A 53 -9.73 1.92 5.58
CA GLY A 53 -10.15 0.58 5.25
C GLY A 53 -9.16 -0.13 4.34
N VAL A 54 -9.25 -1.46 4.28
CA VAL A 54 -8.26 -2.26 3.54
C VAL A 54 -8.31 -2.08 2.02
N GLU A 55 -9.44 -1.62 1.51
CA GLU A 55 -9.70 -1.36 0.08
C GLU A 55 -9.61 0.13 -0.28
N ASP A 56 -9.30 1.00 0.70
CA ASP A 56 -9.12 2.42 0.44
C ASP A 56 -7.82 2.65 -0.33
N ASP A 57 -7.89 3.49 -1.36
CA ASP A 57 -6.73 3.82 -2.18
C ASP A 57 -5.95 4.98 -1.56
N PHE A 58 -4.62 4.81 -1.46
CA PHE A 58 -3.70 5.78 -0.87
C PHE A 58 -3.82 7.16 -1.51
N PHE A 59 -3.94 7.21 -2.84
CA PHE A 59 -3.97 8.44 -3.62
C PHE A 59 -5.37 9.07 -3.61
N GLU A 60 -6.43 8.26 -3.57
CA GLU A 60 -7.81 8.74 -3.34
C GLU A 60 -7.96 9.39 -1.96
N LEU A 61 -7.24 8.90 -0.95
CA LEU A 61 -7.20 9.48 0.40
C LEU A 61 -6.31 10.74 0.52
N GLY A 62 -5.75 11.25 -0.58
CA GLY A 62 -4.90 12.44 -0.60
C GLY A 62 -3.40 12.16 -0.51
N GLY A 63 -2.99 10.89 -0.62
CA GLY A 63 -1.60 10.48 -0.72
C GLY A 63 -0.91 11.04 -1.96
N HIS A 64 0.38 11.36 -1.82
CA HIS A 64 1.24 11.83 -2.91
C HIS A 64 2.68 11.40 -2.67
N SER A 65 3.59 11.69 -3.61
CA SER A 65 4.95 11.12 -3.61
C SER A 65 5.74 11.34 -2.30
N LEU A 66 5.67 12.53 -1.71
CA LEU A 66 6.32 12.79 -0.42
C LEU A 66 5.72 11.93 0.72
N LEU A 67 4.39 11.80 0.79
CA LEU A 67 3.73 10.94 1.77
C LEU A 67 4.03 9.46 1.51
N ALA A 68 4.10 9.03 0.24
CA ALA A 68 4.48 7.68 -0.13
C ALA A 68 5.93 7.36 0.33
N THR A 69 6.87 8.30 0.16
CA THR A 69 8.24 8.15 0.68
C THR A 69 8.25 8.06 2.22
N GLN A 70 7.45 8.86 2.91
CA GLN A 70 7.33 8.78 4.37
C GLN A 70 6.72 7.46 4.82
N LEU A 71 5.66 7.00 4.14
CA LEU A 71 5.01 5.72 4.36
C LEU A 71 6.03 4.58 4.25
N VAL A 72 6.78 4.54 3.14
CA VAL A 72 7.82 3.52 2.92
C VAL A 72 8.84 3.53 4.04
N SER A 73 9.32 4.70 4.46
CA SER A 73 10.31 4.78 5.55
C SER A 73 9.76 4.27 6.88
N ARG A 74 8.48 4.53 7.19
CA ARG A 74 7.83 4.03 8.41
C ARG A 74 7.58 2.53 8.37
N VAL A 75 7.08 2.02 7.24
CA VAL A 75 6.86 0.59 7.03
C VAL A 75 8.17 -0.17 7.11
N ALA A 76 9.23 0.28 6.44
CA ALA A 76 10.54 -0.34 6.49
C ALA A 76 11.08 -0.47 7.93
N LYS A 77 10.88 0.56 8.76
CA LYS A 77 11.26 0.54 10.18
C LYS A 77 10.37 -0.38 11.01
N CYS A 78 9.06 -0.34 10.80
CA CYS A 78 8.08 -1.10 11.58
C CYS A 78 8.20 -2.60 11.37
N PHE A 79 8.43 -3.02 10.13
CA PHE A 79 8.48 -4.43 9.73
C PHE A 79 9.90 -4.95 9.53
N ALA A 80 10.93 -4.11 9.70
CA ALA A 80 12.34 -4.45 9.47
C ALA A 80 12.62 -5.02 8.07
N ILE A 81 11.97 -4.47 7.04
CA ILE A 81 12.12 -4.86 5.63
C ILE A 81 12.57 -3.68 4.76
N ASP A 82 13.17 -3.96 3.61
CA ASP A 82 13.35 -2.95 2.57
C ASP A 82 12.16 -2.96 1.61
N LEU A 83 11.24 -2.01 1.78
CA LEU A 83 10.07 -1.86 0.92
C LEU A 83 10.37 -0.89 -0.24
N PRO A 84 10.38 -1.34 -1.51
CA PRO A 84 10.58 -0.43 -2.63
C PRO A 84 9.43 0.57 -2.74
N LEU A 85 9.75 1.85 -3.01
CA LEU A 85 8.72 2.89 -3.21
C LEU A 85 7.73 2.53 -4.32
N ARG A 86 8.19 1.83 -5.36
CA ARG A 86 7.34 1.32 -6.44
C ARG A 86 6.18 0.47 -5.93
N SER A 87 6.35 -0.28 -4.84
CA SER A 87 5.30 -1.12 -4.26
C SER A 87 4.07 -0.32 -3.86
N VAL A 88 4.22 0.92 -3.37
CA VAL A 88 3.09 1.78 -3.02
C VAL A 88 2.29 2.22 -4.25
N PHE A 89 2.96 2.39 -5.39
CA PHE A 89 2.29 2.76 -6.65
C PHE A 89 1.65 1.56 -7.35
N GLU A 90 2.19 0.37 -7.16
CA GLU A 90 1.62 -0.87 -7.70
C GLU A 90 0.48 -1.42 -6.84
N ALA A 91 0.57 -1.27 -5.53
CA ALA A 91 -0.41 -1.69 -4.53
C ALA A 91 -1.00 -0.45 -3.86
N GLY A 92 -1.99 0.12 -4.53
CA GLY A 92 -2.62 1.38 -4.11
C GLY A 92 -3.49 1.28 -2.87
N ASN A 93 -3.78 0.07 -2.35
CA ASN A 93 -4.58 -0.13 -1.14
C ASN A 93 -3.84 -0.98 -0.09
N VAL A 94 -4.32 -0.95 1.15
CA VAL A 94 -3.70 -1.64 2.29
C VAL A 94 -3.65 -3.15 2.09
N ALA A 95 -4.71 -3.79 1.59
CA ALA A 95 -4.74 -5.25 1.38
C ALA A 95 -3.60 -5.72 0.46
N THR A 96 -3.49 -5.10 -0.72
CA THR A 96 -2.48 -5.48 -1.73
C THR A 96 -1.06 -5.13 -1.30
N LEU A 97 -0.89 -4.05 -0.52
CA LEU A 97 0.43 -3.66 -0.02
C LEU A 97 0.85 -4.56 1.15
N ALA A 98 -0.09 -4.99 2.00
CA ALA A 98 0.15 -5.96 3.07
C ALA A 98 0.64 -7.31 2.50
N GLU A 99 0.03 -7.82 1.43
CA GLU A 99 0.51 -9.05 0.77
C GLU A 99 1.98 -8.92 0.31
N LYS A 100 2.38 -7.78 -0.25
CA LYS A 100 3.77 -7.53 -0.64
C LYS A 100 4.70 -7.48 0.57
N ILE A 101 4.25 -6.91 1.70
CA ILE A 101 5.00 -6.87 2.96
C ILE A 101 5.19 -8.29 3.50
N ASP A 102 4.14 -9.10 3.54
CA ASP A 102 4.20 -10.50 3.99
C ASP A 102 5.18 -11.32 3.13
N VAL A 103 5.22 -11.04 1.82
CA VAL A 103 6.21 -11.63 0.91
C VAL A 103 7.64 -11.26 1.30
N LEU A 104 7.89 -10.00 1.64
CA LEU A 104 9.22 -9.55 2.05
C LEU A 104 9.61 -10.12 3.42
N LEU A 105 8.67 -10.19 4.36
CA LEU A 105 8.89 -10.75 5.69
C LEU A 105 9.32 -12.22 5.63
N TRP A 106 8.66 -13.04 4.78
CA TRP A 106 9.09 -14.43 4.64
C TRP A 106 10.50 -14.52 4.05
N ALA A 107 10.82 -13.69 3.05
CA ALA A 107 12.12 -13.71 2.37
C ALA A 107 13.24 -13.31 3.35
N THR A 108 13.05 -12.23 4.10
CA THR A 108 14.01 -11.78 5.14
C THR A 108 14.21 -12.85 6.21
N ARG A 109 13.15 -13.54 6.63
CA ARG A 109 13.26 -14.64 7.60
C ARG A 109 14.02 -15.84 7.01
N SER A 110 13.73 -16.23 5.77
CA SER A 110 14.42 -17.34 5.10
C SER A 110 15.91 -17.08 4.97
N GLU A 111 16.29 -15.86 4.57
CA GLU A 111 17.70 -15.45 4.48
C GLU A 111 18.40 -15.50 5.84
N ALA A 112 17.73 -15.07 6.92
CA ALA A 112 18.28 -15.11 8.27
C ALA A 112 18.47 -16.55 8.80
N MET A 113 17.55 -17.46 8.46
CA MET A 113 17.65 -18.89 8.76
C MET A 113 18.81 -19.54 7.99
N ASP A 114 18.91 -19.28 6.69
CA ASP A 114 20.00 -19.81 5.84
C ASP A 114 21.38 -19.29 6.25
N ALA A 115 21.43 -18.06 6.75
CA ALA A 115 22.66 -17.44 7.27
C ALA A 115 23.02 -17.88 8.71
N GLY A 116 22.20 -18.72 9.34
CA GLY A 116 22.44 -19.26 10.69
C GLY A 116 22.29 -18.24 11.82
N TYR A 117 21.56 -17.15 11.60
CA TYR A 117 21.33 -16.10 12.60
C TYR A 117 20.09 -16.35 13.48
N LEU A 118 19.18 -17.25 13.06
CA LEU A 118 17.96 -17.60 13.78
C LEU A 118 17.79 -19.12 13.81
N ASN A 119 17.57 -19.68 15.00
CA ASN A 119 17.19 -21.08 15.18
C ASN A 119 15.67 -21.23 15.21
N GLU A 120 15.14 -22.44 14.94
CA GLU A 120 13.69 -22.73 15.02
C GLU A 120 13.09 -22.37 16.39
N THR A 121 13.89 -22.44 17.46
CA THR A 121 13.48 -22.14 18.84
C THR A 121 13.37 -20.65 19.16
N ASP A 122 13.97 -19.76 18.36
CA ASP A 122 13.96 -18.31 18.63
C ASP A 122 12.59 -17.66 18.33
N PHE A 123 11.66 -18.41 17.73
CA PHE A 123 10.34 -17.91 17.31
C PHE A 123 9.19 -18.29 18.25
N GLU A 124 9.35 -19.24 19.17
CA GLU A 124 8.28 -19.61 20.13
C GLU A 124 8.15 -18.63 21.32
N GLU A 125 9.10 -17.70 21.51
CA GLU A 125 9.10 -16.76 22.64
C GLU A 125 8.53 -15.37 22.33
N ILE A 126 8.06 -15.14 21.10
CA ILE A 126 7.41 -13.88 20.71
C ILE A 126 5.90 -14.10 20.64
N GLU A 127 5.29 -14.38 21.79
CA GLU A 127 3.89 -14.01 22.01
C GLU A 127 3.87 -12.55 22.51
N PHE A 128 3.19 -11.68 21.76
CA PHE A 128 2.80 -10.35 22.22
C PHE A 128 1.29 -10.30 22.45
#